data_AF-A0AA38ZIX7-F1
#
_entry.id   AF-A0AA38ZIX7-F1
#
_cell.length_a   1.000
_cell.length_b   1.000
_cell.length_c   1.000
_cell.angle_alpha   90.00
_cell.angle_beta   90.00
_cell.angle_gamma   90.00
#
_symmetry.space_group_name_H-M   'P 1'
#
loop_
_entity.id
_entity.type
_entity.pdbx_description
1 polymer ?
#
loop_
_entity_poly.entity_id
_entity_poly.type
_entity_poly.pdbx_seq_one_letter_code
_entity_poly.pdbx_strand_id
1 'polypeptide(L)'
;MQKKVLGICFGHQVLCRALGGKVGKAYTGWDIGLRKVRIVKDLPPCSFLEDMEEIPPFLSIIECHQDEVWEVPLGAEVIAFSDKTGVEMFTIGDHMMGIQGHPEYTEDILCNLIDRLLNNDAIERGFAEEAKLTLQMAEPDRKCWEKICRTFLKGA
;
A
#
# COMPACT_ATOMS: atom_id res chain seq x y z
N MET A 1 10.36 -13.99 -21.06
CA MET A 1 10.38 -13.52 -19.66
C MET A 1 9.37 -12.39 -19.54
N GLN A 2 8.42 -12.51 -18.60
CA GLN A 2 7.48 -11.43 -18.30
C GLN A 2 8.25 -10.30 -17.59
N LYS A 3 7.85 -9.04 -17.81
CA LYS A 3 8.47 -7.88 -17.16
C LYS A 3 7.92 -7.74 -15.75
N LYS A 4 8.80 -7.54 -14.75
CA LYS A 4 8.42 -7.20 -13.38
C LYS A 4 7.82 -5.78 -13.35
N VAL A 5 6.63 -5.62 -12.80
CA VAL A 5 5.93 -4.34 -12.67
C VAL A 5 5.48 -4.16 -11.23
N LEU A 6 5.91 -3.06 -10.61
CA LEU A 6 5.50 -2.65 -9.26
C LEU A 6 4.70 -1.35 -9.35
N GLY A 7 3.45 -1.39 -8.90
CA GLY A 7 2.61 -0.21 -8.73
C GLY A 7 2.56 0.23 -7.27
N ILE A 8 2.78 1.52 -7.00
CA ILE A 8 2.68 2.11 -5.65
C ILE A 8 1.57 3.16 -5.65
N CYS A 9 0.65 3.11 -4.68
CA CYS A 9 -0.49 4.01 -4.53
C CYS A 9 -1.30 4.17 -5.82
N PHE A 10 -1.26 5.33 -6.47
CA PHE A 10 -1.92 5.52 -7.77
C PHE A 10 -1.43 4.52 -8.83
N GLY A 11 -0.16 4.12 -8.79
CA GLY A 11 0.38 3.08 -9.66
C GLY A 11 -0.22 1.69 -9.39
N HIS A 12 -0.51 1.35 -8.13
CA HIS A 12 -1.21 0.12 -7.75
C HIS A 12 -2.63 0.11 -8.35
N GLN A 13 -3.32 1.25 -8.31
CA GLN A 13 -4.66 1.42 -8.86
C GLN A 13 -4.67 1.34 -10.39
N VAL A 14 -3.75 2.03 -11.06
CA VAL A 14 -3.59 1.98 -12.52
C VAL A 14 -3.28 0.55 -12.97
N LEU A 15 -2.39 -0.14 -12.27
CA LEU A 15 -2.04 -1.53 -12.56
C LEU A 15 -3.28 -2.44 -12.44
N CYS A 16 -4.00 -2.35 -11.32
CA CYS A 16 -5.23 -3.11 -11.09
C CYS A 16 -6.26 -2.86 -12.21
N ARG A 17 -6.55 -1.59 -12.51
CA ARG A 17 -7.53 -1.19 -13.53
C ARG A 17 -7.15 -1.65 -14.92
N ALA A 18 -5.87 -1.54 -15.29
CA ALA A 18 -5.37 -1.96 -16.60
C ALA A 18 -5.55 -3.47 -16.84
N LEU A 19 -5.58 -4.26 -15.76
CA LEU A 19 -5.71 -5.71 -15.79
C LEU A 19 -7.16 -6.19 -15.62
N GLY A 20 -8.12 -5.25 -15.58
CA GLY A 20 -9.55 -5.55 -15.50
C GLY A 20 -10.14 -5.55 -14.09
N GLY A 21 -9.37 -5.12 -13.07
CA GLY A 21 -9.88 -4.89 -11.72
C GLY A 21 -10.70 -3.59 -11.64
N LYS A 22 -11.35 -3.38 -10.49
CA LYS A 22 -12.15 -2.18 -10.20
C LYS A 22 -11.48 -1.32 -9.15
N VAL A 23 -11.39 -0.04 -9.46
CA VAL A 23 -10.88 1.02 -8.58
C VAL A 23 -11.97 2.07 -8.45
N GLY A 24 -12.15 2.61 -7.26
CA GLY A 24 -13.08 3.69 -7.01
C GLY A 24 -12.68 4.50 -5.77
N LYS A 25 -13.43 5.56 -5.52
CA LYS A 25 -13.26 6.37 -4.32
C LYS A 25 -13.52 5.53 -3.08
N ALA A 26 -12.64 5.57 -2.09
CA ALA A 26 -12.86 4.85 -0.84
C ALA A 26 -14.15 5.35 -0.16
N TYR A 27 -14.96 4.41 0.34
CA TYR A 27 -16.23 4.75 0.99
C TYR A 27 -16.04 5.58 2.27
N THR A 28 -14.85 5.48 2.88
CA THR A 28 -14.45 6.20 4.08
C THR A 28 -13.77 7.55 3.78
N GLY A 29 -13.56 7.89 2.50
CA GLY A 29 -12.89 9.11 2.10
C GLY A 29 -11.36 8.98 2.15
N TRP A 30 -10.68 9.98 2.69
CA TRP A 30 -9.22 9.98 2.75
C TRP A 30 -8.68 8.94 3.74
N ASP A 31 -7.64 8.22 3.32
CA ASP A 31 -6.73 7.54 4.23
C ASP A 31 -5.35 8.19 4.16
N ILE A 32 -4.98 8.83 5.26
CA ILE A 32 -3.76 9.60 5.41
C ILE A 32 -3.22 9.36 6.81
N GLY A 33 -1.96 8.92 6.90
CA GLY A 33 -1.30 8.67 8.18
C GLY A 33 -0.61 7.31 8.20
N LEU A 34 -0.26 6.84 9.39
CA LEU A 34 0.33 5.52 9.59
C LEU A 34 -0.77 4.47 9.74
N ARG A 35 -0.71 3.42 8.92
CA ARG A 35 -1.65 2.30 8.96
C ARG A 35 -0.91 1.00 9.28
N LYS A 36 -1.49 0.21 10.18
CA LYS A 36 -1.06 -1.17 10.42
C LYS A 36 -1.74 -2.12 9.44
N VAL A 37 -0.95 -2.67 8.53
CA VAL A 37 -1.35 -3.62 7.49
C VAL A 37 -1.11 -5.05 7.99
N ARG A 38 -2.04 -5.95 7.72
CA ARG A 38 -1.94 -7.39 8.00
C ARG A 38 -1.51 -8.14 6.73
N ILE A 39 -0.47 -8.95 6.85
CA ILE A 39 -0.02 -9.86 5.79
C ILE A 39 -0.82 -11.17 5.89
N VAL A 40 -1.27 -11.70 4.76
CA VAL A 40 -1.96 -13.01 4.69
C VAL A 40 -0.97 -14.11 5.04
N LYS A 41 -1.37 -15.07 5.90
CA LYS A 41 -0.49 -16.14 6.40
C LYS A 41 -0.22 -17.23 5.35
N ASP A 42 -1.28 -17.71 4.71
CA ASP A 42 -1.22 -18.82 3.76
C ASP A 42 -1.02 -18.26 2.35
N LEU A 43 0.14 -17.65 2.13
CA LEU A 43 0.52 -17.17 0.80
C LEU A 43 0.66 -18.36 -0.15
N PRO A 44 0.23 -18.21 -1.41
CA PRO A 44 0.33 -19.28 -2.39
C PRO A 44 1.80 -19.62 -2.72
N PRO A 45 2.09 -20.88 -3.07
CA PRO A 45 3.44 -21.47 -3.13
C PRO A 45 4.33 -20.98 -4.29
N CYS A 46 4.04 -19.80 -4.84
CA CYS A 46 4.80 -19.14 -5.92
C CYS A 46 5.02 -17.66 -5.61
N SER A 47 4.82 -17.25 -4.36
CA SER A 47 5.07 -15.88 -3.94
C SER A 47 6.58 -15.68 -3.77
N PHE A 48 7.14 -14.64 -4.39
CA PHE A 48 8.52 -14.17 -4.14
C PHE A 48 8.82 -13.91 -2.65
N LEU A 49 7.77 -13.91 -1.81
CA LEU A 49 7.84 -13.82 -0.36
C LEU A 49 8.39 -15.11 0.28
N GLU A 50 8.41 -16.26 -0.41
CA GLU A 50 9.08 -17.49 0.08
C GLU A 50 10.60 -17.31 0.21
N ASP A 51 11.20 -16.48 -0.65
CA ASP A 51 12.63 -16.16 -0.60
C ASP A 51 12.98 -15.18 0.54
N MET A 52 11.97 -14.67 1.26
CA MET A 52 12.16 -13.80 2.40
C MET A 52 12.21 -14.61 3.71
N GLU A 53 13.15 -14.26 4.59
CA GLU A 53 13.03 -14.60 6.02
C GLU A 53 11.69 -14.10 6.57
N GLU A 54 11.14 -14.86 7.52
CA GLU A 54 9.82 -14.70 8.14
C GLU A 54 9.31 -13.24 8.14
N ILE A 55 8.35 -12.97 7.25
CA ILE A 55 7.73 -11.65 7.15
C ILE A 55 6.81 -11.47 8.36
N PRO A 56 6.93 -10.35 9.11
CA PRO A 56 6.04 -10.09 10.22
C PRO A 56 4.56 -10.14 9.77
N PRO A 57 3.66 -10.73 10.59
CA PRO A 57 2.24 -10.80 10.24
C PRO A 57 1.56 -9.43 10.16
N PHE A 58 2.22 -8.39 10.69
CA PHE A 58 1.78 -7.01 10.59
C PHE A 58 2.96 -6.10 10.26
N LEU A 59 2.72 -5.14 9.37
CA LEU A 59 3.68 -4.09 9.01
C LEU A 59 2.96 -2.75 8.99
N SER A 60 3.63 -1.71 9.46
CA SER A 60 3.13 -0.33 9.43
C SER A 60 3.63 0.37 8.18
N ILE A 61 2.74 1.09 7.50
CA ILE A 61 3.04 1.83 6.26
C ILE A 61 2.37 3.19 6.30
N ILE A 62 2.93 4.16 5.57
CA ILE A 62 2.31 5.46 5.39
C ILE A 62 1.28 5.38 4.26
N GLU A 63 0.04 5.77 4.55
CA GLU A 63 -1.04 5.92 3.59
C GLU A 63 -1.24 7.40 3.22
N CYS A 64 -1.58 7.64 1.95
CA CYS A 64 -1.99 8.94 1.44
C CYS A 64 -2.81 8.79 0.15
N HIS A 65 -4.06 8.33 0.27
CA HIS A 65 -4.94 8.11 -0.88
C HIS A 65 -6.41 8.41 -0.54
N GLN A 66 -7.22 8.65 -1.59
CA GLN A 66 -8.67 8.81 -1.47
C GLN A 66 -9.44 7.77 -2.31
N ASP A 67 -8.74 7.10 -3.22
CA ASP A 67 -9.24 6.01 -4.04
C ASP A 67 -8.58 4.70 -3.60
N GLU A 68 -9.24 3.58 -3.85
CA GLU A 68 -8.79 2.25 -3.47
C GLU A 68 -9.20 1.21 -4.52
N VAL A 69 -8.56 0.04 -4.49
CA VAL A 69 -9.02 -1.12 -5.26
C VAL A 69 -10.21 -1.76 -4.55
N TRP A 70 -11.34 -1.84 -5.24
CA TRP A 70 -12.53 -2.55 -4.77
C TRP A 70 -12.53 -4.02 -5.16
N GLU A 71 -12.06 -4.33 -6.37
CA GLU A 71 -11.99 -5.69 -6.89
C GLU A 71 -10.65 -5.88 -7.62
N VAL A 72 -9.87 -6.86 -7.20
CA VAL A 72 -8.64 -7.24 -7.92
C VAL A 72 -8.97 -7.92 -9.26
N PRO A 73 -8.09 -7.83 -10.27
CA PRO A 73 -8.31 -8.49 -11.55
C PRO A 73 -8.30 -10.02 -11.43
N LEU A 74 -8.81 -10.72 -12.45
CA LEU A 74 -8.82 -12.19 -12.47
C LEU A 74 -7.39 -12.75 -12.35
N GLY A 75 -7.20 -13.71 -11.46
CA GLY A 75 -5.89 -14.33 -11.21
C GLY A 75 -4.98 -13.52 -10.30
N ALA A 76 -5.43 -12.37 -9.78
CA ALA A 76 -4.74 -11.68 -8.70
C ALA A 76 -5.06 -12.27 -7.33
N GLU A 77 -4.09 -12.16 -6.45
CA GLU A 77 -4.16 -12.60 -5.07
C GLU A 77 -3.93 -11.40 -4.16
N VAL A 78 -4.88 -11.16 -3.24
CA VAL A 78 -4.71 -10.17 -2.19
C VAL A 78 -3.85 -10.78 -1.10
N ILE A 79 -2.72 -10.14 -0.81
CA ILE A 79 -1.71 -10.66 0.11
C ILE A 79 -1.49 -9.76 1.32
N ALA A 80 -2.09 -8.57 1.33
CA ALA A 80 -2.17 -7.73 2.50
C ALA A 80 -3.43 -6.85 2.51
N PHE A 81 -3.91 -6.51 3.70
CA PHE A 81 -5.08 -5.65 3.93
C PHE A 81 -5.03 -5.00 5.30
N SER A 82 -5.84 -3.96 5.52
CA SER A 82 -5.99 -3.28 6.81
C SER A 82 -7.45 -3.25 7.26
N ASP A 83 -7.72 -2.54 8.36
CA ASP A 83 -9.08 -2.27 8.82
C ASP A 83 -9.82 -1.24 7.96
N LYS A 84 -9.08 -0.38 7.24
CA LYS A 84 -9.63 0.63 6.33
C LYS A 84 -9.67 0.15 4.88
N THR A 85 -8.61 -0.48 4.41
CA THR A 85 -8.42 -0.80 2.99
C THR A 85 -8.36 -2.31 2.78
N GLY A 86 -9.27 -2.83 1.97
CA GLY A 86 -9.39 -4.28 1.72
C GLY A 86 -8.27 -4.88 0.86
N VAL A 87 -7.59 -4.05 0.06
CA VAL A 87 -6.53 -4.47 -0.87
C VAL A 87 -5.32 -3.55 -0.69
N GLU A 88 -4.54 -3.79 0.37
CA GLU A 88 -3.31 -3.04 0.63
C GLU A 88 -2.16 -3.52 -0.27
N MET A 89 -2.14 -4.82 -0.57
CA MET A 89 -1.17 -5.42 -1.47
C MET A 89 -1.79 -6.56 -2.26
N PHE A 90 -1.53 -6.61 -3.57
CA PHE A 90 -1.89 -7.74 -4.42
C PHE A 90 -0.75 -8.14 -5.35
N THR A 91 -0.79 -9.38 -5.81
CA THR A 91 0.12 -9.93 -6.84
C THR A 91 -0.64 -10.62 -7.96
N ILE A 92 -0.05 -10.67 -9.15
CA ILE A 92 -0.46 -11.59 -10.22
C ILE A 92 0.77 -12.37 -10.66
N GLY A 93 0.80 -13.65 -10.28
CA GLY A 93 2.00 -14.48 -10.40
C GLY A 93 3.20 -13.80 -9.74
N ASP A 94 4.37 -13.96 -10.34
CA ASP A 94 5.65 -13.45 -9.87
C ASP A 94 6.06 -12.11 -10.50
N HIS A 95 5.26 -11.53 -11.40
CA HIS A 95 5.69 -10.42 -12.26
C HIS A 95 4.89 -9.14 -12.11
N MET A 96 3.79 -9.14 -11.38
CA MET A 96 3.04 -7.92 -11.08
C MET A 96 2.75 -7.84 -9.58
N MET A 97 3.02 -6.68 -8.99
CA MET A 97 2.70 -6.38 -7.61
C MET A 97 2.17 -4.96 -7.50
N GLY A 98 1.14 -4.76 -6.70
CA GLY A 98 0.66 -3.45 -6.31
C GLY A 98 0.69 -3.28 -4.79
N ILE A 99 1.10 -2.12 -4.29
CA ILE A 99 1.01 -1.70 -2.88
C ILE A 99 0.25 -0.38 -2.80
N GLN A 100 -0.77 -0.27 -1.95
CA GLN A 100 -1.60 0.93 -1.82
C GLN A 100 -0.88 2.03 -1.03
N GLY A 101 -0.24 1.69 0.08
CA GLY A 101 0.60 2.62 0.84
C GLY A 101 1.93 2.96 0.17
N HIS A 102 2.72 3.76 0.88
CA HIS A 102 3.98 4.34 0.41
C HIS A 102 5.19 3.83 1.20
N PRO A 103 5.87 2.75 0.75
CA PRO A 103 7.14 2.30 1.32
C PRO A 103 8.25 3.36 1.29
N GLU A 104 8.15 4.29 0.34
CA GLU A 104 9.14 5.33 0.04
C GLU A 104 8.94 6.63 0.84
N TYR A 105 7.79 6.79 1.50
CA TYR A 105 7.48 8.02 2.24
C TYR A 105 8.25 8.11 3.56
N THR A 106 8.54 9.35 3.94
CA THR A 106 9.02 9.75 5.26
C THR A 106 7.94 10.58 5.96
N GLU A 107 8.06 10.76 7.27
CA GLU A 107 7.18 11.65 8.03
C GLU A 107 7.14 13.06 7.43
N ASP A 108 8.31 13.60 7.06
CA ASP A 108 8.42 14.94 6.45
C ASP A 108 7.64 15.03 5.12
N ILE A 109 7.74 14.00 4.26
CA ILE A 109 6.98 13.96 3.00
C ILE A 109 5.48 13.99 3.31
N LEU A 110 5.00 13.15 4.24
CA LEU A 110 3.58 13.08 4.54
C LEU A 110 3.06 14.38 5.18
N CYS A 111 3.81 14.97 6.12
CA CYS A 111 3.44 16.25 6.73
C CYS A 111 3.30 17.37 5.70
N ASN A 112 4.22 17.46 4.73
CA ASN A 112 4.13 18.42 3.63
C ASN A 112 2.91 18.19 2.74
N LEU A 113 2.54 16.93 2.48
CA LEU A 113 1.33 16.58 1.71
C LEU A 113 0.05 16.93 2.48
N ILE A 114 0.01 16.63 3.78
CA ILE A 114 -1.11 17.00 4.66
C ILE A 114 -1.32 18.51 4.63
N ASP A 115 -0.27 19.31 4.78
CA ASP A 115 -0.37 20.77 4.76
C ASP A 115 -0.88 21.29 3.41
N ARG A 116 -0.44 20.69 2.30
CA ARG A 116 -0.95 21.04 0.96
C ARG A 116 -2.43 20.69 0.79
N LEU A 117 -2.85 19.53 1.27
CA LEU A 117 -4.26 19.12 1.21
C LEU A 117 -5.15 20.01 2.06
N LEU A 118 -4.68 20.37 3.26
CA LEU A 118 -5.39 21.29 4.16
C LEU A 118 -5.50 22.70 3.55
N ASN A 119 -4.42 23.22 2.99
CA ASN A 119 -4.41 24.55 2.35
C ASN A 119 -5.26 24.63 1.07
N ASN A 120 -5.56 23.48 0.46
CA ASN A 120 -6.45 23.37 -0.70
C ASN A 120 -7.90 22.99 -0.31
N ASP A 121 -8.24 23.05 0.98
CA ASP A 121 -9.57 22.68 1.51
C ASP A 121 -10.01 21.24 1.15
N ALA A 122 -9.05 20.34 0.87
CA ALA A 122 -9.31 18.96 0.49
C ALA A 122 -9.53 18.03 1.70
N ILE A 123 -9.08 18.46 2.88
CA ILE A 123 -9.27 17.82 4.19
C ILE A 123 -9.52 18.88 5.25
N GLU A 124 -10.21 18.50 6.33
CA GLU A 124 -10.45 19.38 7.47
C GLU A 124 -9.24 19.46 8.40
N ARG A 125 -9.13 20.55 9.17
CA ARG A 125 -8.02 20.76 10.11
C ARG A 125 -7.91 19.66 11.17
N GLY A 126 -9.05 19.23 11.73
CA GLY A 126 -9.06 18.15 12.73
C GLY A 126 -8.51 16.84 12.16
N PHE A 127 -8.93 16.49 10.93
CA PHE A 127 -8.41 15.32 10.23
C PHE A 127 -6.90 15.44 9.95
N ALA A 128 -6.42 16.61 9.53
CA ALA A 128 -4.99 16.85 9.30
C ALA A 128 -4.15 16.68 10.57
N GLU A 129 -4.64 17.18 11.72
CA GLU A 129 -4.00 17.03 13.02
C GLU A 129 -3.98 15.56 13.46
N GLU A 130 -5.09 14.84 13.33
CA GLU A 130 -5.18 13.40 13.62
C GLU A 130 -4.21 12.58 12.76
N ALA A 131 -4.16 12.84 11.45
CA ALA A 131 -3.24 12.16 10.53
C ALA A 131 -1.77 12.37 10.94
N LYS A 132 -1.38 13.59 11.33
CA LYS A 132 -0.02 13.88 11.82
C LYS A 132 0.28 13.18 13.14
N LEU A 133 -0.69 13.08 14.05
CA LEU A 133 -0.52 12.38 15.33
C LEU A 133 -0.18 10.90 15.13
N THR A 134 -0.75 10.24 14.11
CA THR A 134 -0.44 8.82 13.84
C THR A 134 1.05 8.57 13.58
N LEU A 135 1.76 9.54 12.97
CA LEU A 135 3.18 9.46 12.68
C LEU A 135 4.06 9.59 13.92
N GLN A 136 3.55 10.26 14.97
CA GLN A 136 4.27 10.43 16.24
C GLN A 136 4.18 9.19 17.14
N MET A 137 3.19 8.32 16.89
CA MET A 137 2.93 7.15 17.73
C MET A 137 3.83 5.96 17.40
N ALA A 138 4.26 5.82 16.15
CA ALA A 138 5.12 4.73 15.70
C ALA A 138 5.83 5.09 14.39
N GLU A 139 6.94 4.40 14.11
CA GLU A 139 7.62 4.51 12.82
C GLU A 139 7.04 3.53 11.80
N PRO A 140 7.00 3.88 10.50
CA PRO A 140 6.69 2.92 9.45
C PRO A 140 7.80 1.86 9.30
N ASP A 141 7.42 0.63 8.98
CA ASP A 141 8.32 -0.52 8.78
C ASP A 141 9.05 -0.46 7.42
N ARG A 142 9.55 0.73 7.04
CA ARG A 142 10.11 1.05 5.71
C ARG A 142 11.16 0.06 5.24
N LYS A 143 12.06 -0.37 6.13
CA LYS A 143 13.13 -1.33 5.78
C LYS A 143 12.55 -2.68 5.36
N CYS A 144 11.47 -3.13 6.01
CA CYS A 144 10.80 -4.38 5.66
C CYS A 144 10.09 -4.24 4.30
N TRP A 145 9.33 -3.15 4.11
CA TRP A 145 8.67 -2.87 2.83
C TRP A 145 9.66 -2.71 1.67
N GLU A 146 10.80 -2.05 1.91
CA GLU A 146 11.87 -1.92 0.92
C GLU A 146 12.46 -3.29 0.57
N LYS A 147 12.66 -4.17 1.57
CA LYS A 147 13.12 -5.56 1.34
C LYS A 147 12.11 -6.31 0.46
N ILE A 148 10.81 -6.24 0.76
CA ILE A 148 9.72 -6.83 -0.06
C ILE A 148 9.80 -6.33 -1.51
N CYS A 149 9.83 -5.02 -1.72
CA CYS A 149 9.89 -4.42 -3.06
C CYS A 149 11.14 -4.83 -3.83
N ARG A 150 12.31 -4.82 -3.17
CA ARG A 150 13.58 -5.21 -3.80
C ARG A 150 13.63 -6.69 -4.14
N THR A 151 13.13 -7.56 -3.27
CA THR A 151 13.06 -9.00 -3.53
C THR A 151 12.16 -9.29 -4.72
N PHE A 152 10.96 -8.70 -4.78
CA PHE A 152 10.07 -8.81 -5.94
C PHE A 152 10.77 -8.39 -7.24
N LEU A 153 11.38 -7.19 -7.26
CA LEU A 153 12.01 -6.64 -8.47
C LEU A 153 13.26 -7.40 -8.92
N LYS A 154 13.94 -8.12 -8.02
CA LYS A 154 15.16 -8.90 -8.31
C LYS A 154 14.88 -10.38 -8.55
N GLY A 155 13.73 -10.89 -8.10
CA GLY A 155 13.34 -12.30 -8.28
C GLY A 155 13.34 -12.69 -9.76
N ALA A 156 13.72 -13.94 -10.03
CA ALA A 156 13.74 -14.52 -11.37
C ALA A 156 12.34 -14.53 -12.02
#